data_AF-A0A7X1NJB4-F1
#
_entry.id   AF-A0A7X1NJB4-F1
#
_cell.length_a   1.000
_cell.length_b   1.000
_cell.length_c   1.000
_cell.angle_alpha   90.00
_cell.angle_beta   90.00
_cell.angle_gamma   90.00
#
_symmetry.space_group_name_H-M   'P 1'
#
loop_
_entity.id
_entity.type
_entity.pdbx_description
1 polymer ?
#
loop_
_entity_poly.entity_id
_entity_poly.type
_entity_poly.pdbx_seq_one_letter_code
_entity_poly.pdbx_strand_id
1 'polypeptide(L)'
;FVPRDNIVQHAELRRMTVIEYAPDSAQAGQYRALAEKIHHNGGNGVIPTPITMDQLEDLLMEKGIMVQVDESQVGKKAAELTA
;
A
#
# COMPACT_ATOMS: atom_id res chain seq x y z
N PHE A 1 2.32 1.44 7.72
CA PHE A 1 3.16 0.51 6.95
C PHE A 1 3.19 -0.82 7.67
N VAL A 2 2.94 -1.92 6.96
CA VAL A 2 3.01 -3.28 7.50
C VAL A 2 3.99 -4.04 6.61
N PRO A 3 5.10 -4.58 7.14
CA PRO A 3 6.09 -5.27 6.32
C PRO A 3 5.55 -6.62 5.83
N ARG A 4 6.12 -7.09 4.71
CA ARG A 4 5.82 -8.41 4.16
C ARG A 4 6.72 -9.45 4.85
N ASP A 5 6.10 -10.39 5.55
CA ASP A 5 6.79 -11.43 6.30
C ASP A 5 6.16 -12.80 5.99
N ASN A 6 7.00 -13.81 5.77
CA ASN A 6 6.54 -15.15 5.43
C ASN A 6 5.83 -15.86 6.59
N ILE A 7 6.03 -15.40 7.83
CA ILE A 7 5.33 -15.94 8.99
C ILE A 7 3.81 -15.82 8.87
N VAL A 8 3.33 -14.82 8.12
CA VAL A 8 1.91 -14.62 7.82
C VAL A 8 1.33 -15.83 7.12
N GLN A 9 2.00 -16.33 6.07
CA GLN A 9 1.51 -17.50 5.33
C GLN A 9 1.53 -18.77 6.21
N HIS A 10 2.50 -18.90 7.11
CA HIS A 10 2.59 -20.04 8.03
C HIS A 10 1.45 -20.05 9.06
N ALA A 11 1.05 -18.86 9.53
CA ALA A 11 -0.12 -18.69 10.40
C ALA A 11 -1.43 -18.95 9.63
N GLU A 12 -1.56 -18.40 8.42
CA GLU A 12 -2.73 -18.57 7.56
C GLU A 12 -3.00 -20.03 7.19
N LEU A 13 -1.97 -20.82 6.88
CA LEU A 13 -2.09 -22.26 6.63
C LEU A 13 -2.68 -23.03 7.82
N ARG A 14 -2.48 -22.53 9.04
CA ARG A 14 -3.02 -23.11 10.28
C ARG A 14 -4.35 -22.49 10.69
N ARG A 15 -4.91 -21.60 9.87
CA ARG A 15 -6.15 -20.85 10.14
C ARG A 15 -6.08 -20.07 11.46
N MET A 16 -4.89 -19.57 11.79
CA MET A 16 -4.62 -18.78 13.00
C MET A 16 -4.12 -17.40 12.61
N THR A 17 -4.31 -16.43 13.49
CA THR A 17 -3.65 -15.13 13.34
C THR A 17 -2.16 -15.24 13.70
N VAL A 18 -1.33 -14.32 13.20
CA VAL A 18 0.10 -14.26 13.57
C VAL A 18 0.28 -14.01 15.07
N ILE A 19 -0.65 -13.29 15.70
CA ILE A 19 -0.63 -13.00 17.14
C ILE A 19 -0.80 -14.28 17.96
N GLU A 20 -1.67 -15.19 17.54
CA GLU A 20 -1.90 -16.48 18.21
C GLU A 20 -0.82 -17.50 17.85
N TYR A 21 -0.43 -17.56 16.58
CA TYR A 21 0.53 -18.55 16.08
C TYR A 21 1.96 -18.30 16.58
N ALA A 22 2.39 -17.03 16.59
CA ALA A 22 3.75 -16.64 16.93
C ALA A 22 3.74 -15.27 17.65
N PRO A 23 3.32 -15.23 18.94
CA PRO A 23 3.10 -13.99 19.67
C PRO A 23 4.36 -13.13 19.82
N ASP A 24 5.54 -13.75 19.88
CA ASP A 24 6.84 -13.07 20.05
C ASP A 24 7.51 -12.71 18.71
N SER A 25 6.84 -12.97 17.58
CA SER A 25 7.39 -12.63 16.27
C SER A 25 7.45 -11.12 16.03
N ALA A 26 8.41 -10.69 15.20
CA ALA A 26 8.51 -9.29 14.79
C ALA A 26 7.20 -8.81 14.14
N GLN A 27 6.57 -9.64 13.31
CA GLN A 27 5.30 -9.33 12.65
C GLN A 27 4.13 -9.19 13.64
N ALA A 28 4.08 -10.02 14.69
CA ALA A 28 3.11 -9.84 15.78
C ALA A 28 3.30 -8.49 16.48
N GLY A 29 4.55 -8.07 16.72
CA GLY A 29 4.88 -6.73 17.22
C GLY A 29 4.36 -5.61 16.32
N GLN A 30 4.49 -5.74 14.99
CA GLN A 30 3.98 -4.76 14.03
C GLN A 30 2.46 -4.62 14.09
N TYR A 31 1.72 -5.73 14.23
CA TYR A 31 0.27 -5.69 14.37
C TYR A 31 -0.17 -5.04 15.68
N ARG A 32 0.54 -5.29 16.80
CA ARG A 32 0.24 -4.62 18.07
C ARG A 32 0.49 -3.11 17.99
N ALA A 33 1.60 -2.70 17.38
CA ALA A 33 1.89 -1.28 17.15
C ALA A 33 0.86 -0.62 16.23
N LEU A 34 0.38 -1.33 15.21
CA LEU A 34 -0.73 -0.86 14.37
C LEU A 34 -2.03 -0.70 15.16
N ALA A 35 -2.36 -1.69 16.00
CA ALA A 35 -3.55 -1.64 16.85
C ALA A 35 -3.51 -0.45 17.83
N GLU A 36 -2.35 -0.20 18.45
CA GLU A 36 -2.14 0.96 19.32
C GLU A 36 -2.33 2.29 18.56
N LYS A 37 -1.74 2.42 17.36
CA LYS A 37 -1.92 3.61 16.52
C LYS A 37 -3.39 3.86 16.16
N ILE A 38 -4.14 2.80 15.85
CA ILE A 38 -5.58 2.91 15.55
C ILE A 38 -6.33 3.33 16.81
N HIS A 39 -6.04 2.72 17.95
CA HIS A 39 -6.67 3.04 19.23
C HIS A 39 -6.44 4.51 19.63
N HIS A 40 -5.22 5.01 19.47
CA HIS A 40 -4.85 6.40 19.75
C HIS A 40 -5.22 7.39 18.64
N ASN A 41 -5.68 6.95 17.47
CA ASN A 41 -6.07 7.84 16.37
C ASN A 41 -7.26 8.75 16.74
N GLY A 42 -8.02 8.39 17.80
CA GLY A 42 -8.68 9.36 18.69
C GLY A 42 -9.60 10.39 18.04
N GLY A 43 -10.21 10.10 16.89
CA GLY A 43 -11.11 11.04 16.23
C GLY A 43 -10.48 11.94 15.16
N ASN A 44 -9.29 11.63 14.64
CA ASN A 44 -8.77 12.20 13.38
C ASN A 44 -9.54 11.67 12.15
N GLY A 45 -10.85 11.49 12.27
CA GLY A 45 -11.73 11.15 11.16
C GLY A 45 -11.92 12.39 10.31
N VAL A 46 -11.41 12.36 9.08
CA VAL A 46 -11.63 13.39 8.08
C VAL A 46 -12.54 12.86 6.98
N ILE A 47 -13.33 13.73 6.37
CA ILE A 47 -14.01 13.40 5.11
C ILE A 47 -12.93 13.45 4.01
N PRO A 48 -12.60 12.33 3.35
CA PRO A 48 -11.55 12.32 2.35
C PRO A 48 -11.97 13.16 1.14
N THR A 49 -11.04 13.94 0.60
CA THR A 49 -11.21 14.65 -0.67
C THR A 49 -10.70 13.75 -1.81
N PRO A 50 -11.56 13.33 -2.76
CA PRO A 50 -11.10 12.59 -3.92
C PRO A 50 -10.11 13.43 -4.74
N ILE A 51 -9.03 12.80 -5.19
CA ILE A 51 -8.08 13.40 -6.13
C ILE A 51 -8.48 13.06 -7.58
N THR A 52 -8.01 13.86 -8.53
CA THR A 52 -8.20 13.57 -9.96
C THR A 52 -7.27 12.44 -10.44
N MET A 53 -7.50 11.93 -11.66
CA MET A 53 -6.61 10.93 -12.25
C MET A 53 -5.20 11.49 -12.46
N ASP A 54 -5.09 12.71 -13.00
CA ASP A 54 -3.80 13.37 -13.21
C ASP A 54 -3.01 13.50 -11.89
N GLN A 55 -3.67 13.90 -10.80
CA GLN A 55 -3.07 13.98 -9.47
C GLN A 55 -2.59 12.62 -8.94
N LEU A 56 -3.28 11.53 -9.29
CA LEU A 56 -2.87 10.18 -8.93
C LEU A 56 -1.66 9.73 -9.74
N GLU A 57 -1.62 10.02 -11.04
CA GLU A 57 -0.48 9.71 -11.91
C GLU A 57 0.78 10.47 -11.47
N ASP A 58 0.66 11.77 -11.19
CA ASP A 58 1.73 12.60 -10.66
C ASP A 58 2.29 12.01 -9.35
N LEU A 59 1.41 11.63 -8.42
CA LEU A 59 1.81 11.02 -7.14
C LEU A 59 2.58 9.72 -7.35
N LEU A 60 2.17 8.88 -8.29
CA LEU A 60 2.84 7.62 -8.61
C LEU A 60 4.22 7.84 -9.26
N MET A 61 4.36 8.87 -10.11
CA MET A 61 5.66 9.26 -10.68
C MET A 61 6.58 9.86 -9.60
N GLU A 62 6.08 10.74 -8.74
CA GLU A 62 6.85 11.35 -7.64
C GLU A 62 7.40 10.30 -6.67
N LYS A 63 6.61 9.28 -6.34
CA LYS A 63 7.03 8.17 -5.46
C LYS A 63 7.89 7.12 -6.19
N GLY A 64 8.20 7.32 -7.47
CA GLY A 64 9.05 6.44 -8.27
C GLY A 64 8.46 5.05 -8.52
N ILE A 65 7.13 4.92 -8.44
CA ILE A 65 6.41 3.66 -8.67
C ILE A 65 6.19 3.43 -10.16
N MET A 66 6.05 4.50 -10.94
CA MET A 66 5.98 4.47 -12.41
C MET A 66 7.19 5.19 -13.00
N VAL A 67 7.67 4.70 -14.15
CA VAL A 67 8.63 5.44 -14.98
C VAL A 67 7.92 6.70 -15.49
N GLN A 68 8.62 7.83 -15.55
CA GLN A 68 8.08 9.05 -16.16
C GLN A 68 7.55 8.72 -17.56
N VAL A 69 6.24 8.88 -17.74
CA VAL A 69 5.60 8.71 -19.04
C VAL A 69 5.86 9.99 -19.81
N ASP A 70 6.41 9.89 -21.01
CA ASP A 70 6.50 11.01 -21.93
C ASP A 70 5.07 11.47 -22.25
N GLU A 71 4.69 12.63 -21.70
CA GLU A 71 3.36 13.23 -21.86
C GLU A 71 2.97 13.42 -23.33
N SER A 72 3.96 13.50 -24.24
CA SER A 72 3.71 13.56 -25.68
C SER A 72 3.15 12.26 -26.27
N GLN A 73 3.18 11.15 -25.54
CA GLN A 73 2.69 9.83 -25.95
C GLN A 73 1.36 9.44 -25.32
N VAL A 74 0.84 10.25 -24.40
CA VAL A 74 -0.46 10.01 -23.74
C VAL A 74 -1.58 10.09 -24.76
N GLY A 75 -2.41 9.04 -24.81
CA GLY A 75 -3.54 8.94 -25.76
C GLY A 75 -3.16 8.50 -27.18
N LYS A 76 -1.88 8.28 -27.49
CA LYS A 76 -1.45 7.73 -28.78
C LYS A 76 -1.51 6.21 -28.77
N LYS A 77 -2.01 5.63 -29.85
CA LYS A 77 -2.03 4.16 -30.00
C LYS A 77 -0.61 3.67 -30.30
N ALA A 78 -0.29 2.43 -29.90
CA ALA A 78 1.00 1.80 -30.21
C ALA A 78 1.36 1.81 -31.72
N ALA A 79 0.35 1.85 -32.60
CA ALA A 79 0.54 1.96 -34.04
C ALA A 79 0.96 3.37 -34.51
N GLU A 80 0.70 4.42 -33.73
CA GLU A 80 1.03 5.82 -34.04
C GLU A 80 2.41 6.24 -33.50
N LEU A 81 2.98 5.43 -32.61
CA LEU A 81 4.33 5.57 -32.04
C LEU A 81 5.44 5.06 -32.99
N THR A 82 5.08 4.38 -34.08
CA THR A 82 6.01 3.69 -34.98
C THR A 82 6.02 4.25 -36.42
N ALA A 83 5.31 5.36 -36.66
CA ALA A 83 5.29 6.09 -37.92
C ALA A 83 6.10 7.39 -37.82
#